data_AF-A0A257JHJ2-F1
#
_entry.id   AF-A0A257JHJ2-F1
#
_cell.length_a   1.000
_cell.length_b   1.000
_cell.length_c   1.000
_cell.angle_alpha   90.00
_cell.angle_beta   90.00
_cell.angle_gamma   90.00
#
_symmetry.space_group_name_H-M   'P 1'
#
loop_
_entity.id
_entity.type
_entity.pdbx_description
1 polymer ?
#
loop_
_entity_poly.entity_id
_entity_poly.type
_entity_poly.pdbx_seq_one_letter_code
_entity_poly.pdbx_strand_id
1 'polypeptide(L)'
;MLMNTTERTETFVVDAVADGIATRFTVRLGDVEKTYRIPTGQHNHYAVFFGELARDFGTRAHHHRPSPIDGELEPDWRPLILENLSPRTTAGYGDPAVLKTDEGYFLVATSNDAVDAFPILHSDDLETWTHRGFVFPEGEAPEWTAHGRTVGDYWAPEMAKCGDEYWLVYTARQRSNALAIGLAKAPHPTGPWTDIGHPLVSGFAINTTNYPDDPSEPLLSGGVIDSHIFIDANGERYLFWKRDTNGVWPRPLAGLLRRQPELVNQLFENEAERRAARFAAAVQPWAGSRRPMERFFLMQPLIEAVLDNWERVRTILADVPEADFIYDAMSTPIHAQRLDANGELT
;
A
#
# COMPACT_ATOMS: atom_id res chain seq x y z
N MET A 1 -30.70 -43.19 -13.30
CA MET A 1 -29.54 -43.45 -12.44
C MET A 1 -28.56 -42.31 -12.68
N LEU A 2 -28.68 -41.24 -11.89
CA LEU A 2 -27.81 -40.06 -12.00
C LEU A 2 -26.47 -40.43 -11.36
N MET A 3 -25.42 -40.54 -12.17
CA MET A 3 -24.05 -40.61 -11.65
C MET A 3 -23.69 -39.23 -11.11
N ASN A 4 -23.65 -39.12 -9.78
CA ASN A 4 -23.04 -37.99 -9.10
C ASN A 4 -21.52 -38.20 -9.16
N THR A 5 -20.89 -37.81 -10.27
CA THR A 5 -19.43 -37.70 -10.35
C THR A 5 -19.03 -36.45 -9.60
N THR A 6 -18.63 -36.61 -8.34
CA THR A 6 -17.86 -35.59 -7.63
C THR A 6 -16.54 -35.43 -8.40
N GLU A 7 -16.47 -34.49 -9.35
CA GLU A 7 -15.19 -34.09 -9.94
C GLU A 7 -14.25 -33.73 -8.79
N ARG A 8 -13.15 -34.45 -8.66
CA ARG A 8 -12.09 -34.06 -7.74
C ARG A 8 -11.55 -32.71 -8.23
N THR A 9 -11.84 -31.64 -7.50
CA THR A 9 -11.23 -30.33 -7.75
C THR A 9 -9.71 -30.47 -7.62
N GLU A 10 -9.00 -30.45 -8.74
CA GLU A 10 -7.53 -30.47 -8.74
C GLU A 10 -7.01 -29.30 -7.90
N THR A 11 -6.09 -29.60 -6.98
CA THR A 11 -5.59 -28.63 -5.99
C THR A 11 -4.08 -28.51 -6.13
N PHE A 12 -3.57 -27.29 -6.05
CA PHE A 12 -2.13 -27.04 -6.05
C PHE A 12 -1.49 -27.50 -4.75
N VAL A 13 -0.32 -28.11 -4.85
CA VAL A 13 0.61 -28.28 -3.72
C VAL A 13 1.81 -27.38 -3.97
N VAL A 14 2.15 -26.54 -3.01
CA VAL A 14 3.23 -25.56 -3.12
C VAL A 14 4.21 -25.76 -1.97
N ASP A 15 5.40 -26.24 -2.28
CA ASP A 15 6.52 -26.27 -1.35
C ASP A 15 7.41 -25.06 -1.62
N ALA A 16 7.56 -24.20 -0.62
CA ALA A 16 8.34 -22.97 -0.72
C ALA A 16 9.47 -22.97 0.32
N VAL A 17 10.67 -22.60 -0.11
CA VAL A 17 11.86 -22.57 0.76
C VAL A 17 12.63 -21.27 0.52
N ALA A 18 13.02 -20.60 1.60
CA ALA A 18 13.94 -19.46 1.53
C ALA A 18 15.35 -19.95 1.16
N ASP A 19 15.97 -19.30 0.18
CA ASP A 19 17.30 -19.62 -0.34
C ASP A 19 18.14 -18.33 -0.33
N GLY A 20 18.54 -17.92 0.88
CA GLY A 20 19.09 -16.59 1.14
C GLY A 20 18.04 -15.50 0.91
N ILE A 21 18.34 -14.55 0.02
CA ILE A 21 17.39 -13.50 -0.40
C ILE A 21 16.41 -13.97 -1.49
N ALA A 22 16.63 -15.17 -2.04
CA ALA A 22 15.77 -15.78 -3.05
C ALA A 22 14.72 -16.69 -2.40
N THR A 23 13.70 -17.04 -3.17
CA THR A 23 12.73 -18.09 -2.82
C THR A 23 12.69 -19.14 -3.91
N ARG A 24 12.70 -20.41 -3.52
CA ARG A 24 12.48 -21.54 -4.43
C ARG A 24 11.08 -22.08 -4.19
N PHE A 25 10.32 -22.27 -5.26
CA PHE A 25 9.01 -22.88 -5.24
C PHE A 25 9.02 -24.19 -6.02
N THR A 26 8.50 -25.25 -5.44
CA THR A 26 8.08 -26.44 -6.18
C THR A 26 6.57 -26.50 -6.16
N VAL A 27 5.97 -26.41 -7.35
CA VAL A 27 4.53 -26.34 -7.55
C VAL A 27 4.07 -27.62 -8.25
N ARG A 28 3.01 -28.23 -7.73
CA ARG A 28 2.39 -29.43 -8.30
C ARG A 28 0.91 -29.23 -8.54
N LEU A 29 0.41 -29.79 -9.64
CA LEU A 29 -1.00 -29.91 -9.97
C LEU A 29 -1.20 -31.23 -10.72
N GLY A 30 -1.95 -32.17 -10.14
CA GLY A 30 -2.03 -33.53 -10.67
C GLY A 30 -0.64 -34.18 -10.73
N ASP A 31 -0.29 -34.73 -11.89
CA ASP A 31 1.02 -35.39 -12.12
C ASP A 31 2.11 -34.41 -12.60
N VAL A 32 1.80 -33.13 -12.77
CA VAL A 32 2.76 -32.13 -13.24
C VAL A 32 3.45 -31.47 -12.04
N GLU A 33 4.79 -31.51 -12.02
CA GLU A 33 5.65 -30.81 -11.06
C GLU A 33 6.58 -29.84 -11.80
N LYS A 34 6.71 -28.62 -11.26
CA LYS A 34 7.64 -27.58 -11.76
C LYS A 34 8.33 -26.89 -10.61
N THR A 35 9.60 -26.51 -10.81
CA THR A 35 10.37 -25.74 -9.84
C THR A 35 10.72 -24.38 -10.41
N TYR A 36 10.53 -23.35 -9.59
CA TYR A 36 10.78 -21.95 -9.90
C TYR A 36 11.73 -21.34 -8.88
N ARG A 37 12.43 -20.28 -9.29
CA ARG A 37 13.28 -19.48 -8.40
C ARG A 37 12.97 -18.01 -8.59
N ILE A 38 12.51 -17.36 -7.52
CA ILE A 38 12.34 -15.92 -7.42
C ILE A 38 13.65 -15.36 -6.83
N PRO A 39 14.49 -14.61 -7.57
CA PRO A 39 15.82 -14.24 -7.12
C PRO A 39 15.87 -13.29 -5.91
N THR A 40 14.90 -12.37 -5.80
CA THR A 40 14.79 -11.38 -4.71
C THR A 40 13.33 -11.02 -4.45
N GLY A 41 13.04 -10.26 -3.40
CA GLY A 41 11.71 -9.72 -3.08
C GLY A 41 11.21 -8.58 -3.99
N GLN A 42 11.84 -8.32 -5.14
CA GLN A 42 11.45 -7.26 -6.08
C GLN A 42 10.26 -7.65 -6.96
N HIS A 43 9.38 -6.68 -7.26
CA HIS A 43 8.13 -6.91 -8.00
C HIS A 43 8.31 -7.61 -9.35
N ASN A 44 9.31 -7.19 -10.13
CA ASN A 44 9.61 -7.76 -11.45
C ASN A 44 9.91 -9.27 -11.40
N HIS A 45 10.55 -9.75 -10.33
CA HIS A 45 10.83 -11.19 -10.17
C HIS A 45 9.55 -12.01 -9.91
N TYR A 46 8.59 -11.45 -9.18
CA TYR A 46 7.27 -12.06 -9.02
C TYR A 46 6.48 -12.07 -10.33
N ALA A 47 6.54 -10.98 -11.11
CA ALA A 47 5.89 -10.92 -12.42
C ALA A 47 6.42 -12.00 -13.39
N VAL A 48 7.73 -12.21 -13.44
CA VAL A 48 8.34 -13.31 -14.23
C VAL A 48 7.83 -14.67 -13.75
N PHE A 49 7.87 -14.92 -12.44
CA PHE A 49 7.37 -16.17 -11.85
C PHE A 49 5.92 -16.47 -12.25
N PHE A 50 5.02 -15.49 -12.16
CA PHE A 50 3.62 -15.70 -12.55
C PHE A 50 3.43 -15.88 -14.05
N GLY A 51 4.28 -15.28 -14.88
CA GLY A 51 4.30 -15.54 -16.32
C GLY A 51 4.67 -16.99 -16.65
N GLU A 52 5.65 -17.56 -15.93
CA GLU A 52 6.03 -18.98 -16.08
C GLU A 52 4.95 -19.92 -15.51
N LEU A 53 4.39 -19.59 -14.34
CA LEU A 53 3.30 -20.35 -13.72
C LEU A 53 2.06 -20.43 -14.63
N ALA A 54 1.70 -19.31 -15.28
CA ALA A 54 0.60 -19.25 -16.23
C ALA A 54 0.86 -20.11 -17.47
N ARG A 55 2.10 -20.14 -17.96
CA ARG A 55 2.49 -21.00 -19.09
C ARG A 55 2.38 -22.48 -18.75
N ASP A 56 2.87 -22.86 -17.57
CA ASP A 56 3.03 -24.27 -17.19
C ASP A 56 1.75 -24.89 -16.62
N PHE A 57 0.95 -24.10 -15.91
CA PHE A 57 -0.26 -24.59 -15.23
C PHE A 57 -1.55 -23.92 -15.72
N GLY A 58 -1.49 -23.00 -16.68
CA GLY A 58 -2.68 -22.31 -17.19
C GLY A 58 -3.38 -21.44 -16.13
N THR A 59 -2.65 -20.94 -15.12
CA THR A 59 -3.17 -19.89 -14.23
C THR A 59 -3.37 -18.60 -15.03
N ARG A 60 -4.11 -17.65 -14.46
CA ARG A 60 -4.16 -16.27 -14.97
C ARG A 60 -2.73 -15.76 -15.20
N ALA A 61 -2.46 -15.28 -16.41
CA ALA A 61 -1.22 -14.58 -16.71
C ALA A 61 -1.24 -13.23 -15.98
N HIS A 62 -0.14 -12.89 -15.32
CA HIS A 62 0.02 -11.57 -14.74
C HIS A 62 -0.12 -10.53 -15.85
N HIS A 63 -1.11 -9.65 -15.75
CA HIS A 63 -1.29 -8.59 -16.74
C HIS A 63 -0.30 -7.47 -16.46
N HIS A 64 0.93 -7.63 -16.97
CA HIS A 64 1.52 -6.54 -17.72
C HIS A 64 1.08 -6.72 -19.18
N ARG A 65 -0.23 -6.57 -19.43
CA ARG A 65 -0.66 -6.10 -20.73
C ARG A 65 -0.37 -4.61 -20.68
N PRO A 66 0.50 -4.05 -21.54
CA PRO A 66 0.30 -2.66 -21.91
C PRO A 66 -1.19 -2.56 -22.28
N SER A 67 -1.91 -1.58 -21.74
CA SER A 67 -3.08 -1.09 -22.47
C SER A 67 -2.67 -0.97 -23.94
N PRO A 68 -3.48 -1.40 -24.93
CA PRO A 68 -3.16 -1.13 -26.31
C PRO A 68 -2.75 0.34 -26.43
N ILE A 69 -1.48 0.59 -26.79
CA ILE A 69 -0.93 1.93 -27.06
C ILE A 69 -1.58 2.51 -28.33
N ASP A 70 -2.43 1.73 -29.00
CA ASP A 70 -3.36 2.22 -30.00
C ASP A 70 -4.55 2.92 -29.30
N GLY A 71 -4.27 4.00 -28.57
CA GLY A 71 -5.29 4.75 -27.83
C GLY A 71 -4.85 6.14 -27.40
N GLU A 72 -3.72 6.27 -26.71
CA GLU A 72 -3.14 7.57 -26.34
C GLU A 72 -1.62 7.43 -26.37
N LEU A 73 -0.94 8.37 -27.03
CA LEU A 73 0.50 8.57 -26.82
C LEU A 73 0.71 8.65 -25.31
N GLU A 74 1.70 7.93 -24.75
CA GLU A 74 2.10 8.21 -23.37
C GLU A 74 2.22 9.74 -23.22
N PRO A 75 1.64 10.34 -22.17
CA PRO A 75 1.73 11.77 -21.98
C PRO A 75 3.21 12.16 -22.06
N ASP A 76 3.52 13.27 -22.73
CA ASP A 76 4.90 13.77 -22.86
C ASP A 76 5.41 14.20 -21.48
N TRP A 77 5.87 13.23 -20.69
CA TRP A 77 6.41 13.45 -19.36
C TRP A 77 7.92 13.62 -19.46
N ARG A 78 8.42 14.68 -18.84
CA ARG A 78 9.85 14.96 -18.70
C ARG A 78 10.24 14.86 -17.23
N PRO A 79 11.24 14.04 -16.85
CA PRO A 79 11.72 14.04 -15.49
C PRO A 79 12.36 15.40 -15.14
N LEU A 80 11.95 16.00 -14.03
CA LEU A 80 12.43 17.33 -13.60
C LEU A 80 13.55 17.23 -12.56
N ILE A 81 13.46 16.26 -11.65
CA ILE A 81 14.43 16.06 -10.57
C ILE A 81 15.00 14.65 -10.71
N LEU A 82 16.25 14.57 -11.14
CA LEU A 82 16.96 13.30 -11.36
C LEU A 82 17.93 12.96 -10.22
N GLU A 83 18.28 13.95 -9.41
CA GLU A 83 19.22 13.83 -8.31
C GLU A 83 18.67 14.54 -7.07
N ASN A 84 19.15 14.14 -5.89
CA ASN A 84 18.79 14.83 -4.65
C ASN A 84 19.37 16.25 -4.65
N LEU A 85 18.50 17.25 -4.49
CA LEU A 85 18.85 18.68 -4.46
C LEU A 85 19.49 19.13 -3.14
N SER A 86 19.67 18.20 -2.20
CA SER A 86 20.37 18.38 -0.94
C SER A 86 21.08 17.09 -0.55
N PRO A 87 22.32 17.15 -0.03
CA PRO A 87 23.02 15.96 0.47
C PRO A 87 22.35 15.35 1.71
N ARG A 88 21.45 16.10 2.38
CA ARG A 88 20.67 15.61 3.52
C ARG A 88 19.41 14.84 3.10
N THR A 89 18.97 14.98 1.85
CA THR A 89 17.89 14.16 1.30
C THR A 89 18.44 12.77 0.96
N THR A 90 17.90 11.73 1.61
CA THR A 90 18.36 10.35 1.42
C THR A 90 17.30 9.39 0.88
N ALA A 91 16.03 9.81 0.82
CA ALA A 91 14.90 8.99 0.38
C ALA A 91 14.39 9.34 -1.03
N GLY A 92 14.97 10.34 -1.70
CA GLY A 92 14.42 10.87 -2.94
C GLY A 92 13.20 11.75 -2.70
N TYR A 93 12.30 11.82 -3.68
CA TYR A 93 11.10 12.66 -3.68
C TYR A 93 9.85 11.84 -4.03
N GLY A 94 9.46 10.93 -3.13
CA GLY A 94 8.19 10.20 -3.24
C GLY A 94 7.01 11.07 -2.83
N ASP A 95 5.82 10.78 -3.36
CA ASP A 95 4.56 11.43 -2.98
C ASP A 95 4.63 12.99 -2.96
N PRO A 96 5.06 13.65 -4.05
CA PRO A 96 5.22 15.09 -4.05
C PRO A 96 3.86 15.82 -3.98
N ALA A 97 3.73 16.75 -3.03
CA ALA A 97 2.61 17.67 -2.94
C ALA A 97 3.08 19.11 -3.22
N VAL A 98 2.44 19.77 -4.18
CA VAL A 98 2.81 21.12 -4.64
C VAL A 98 1.74 22.14 -4.26
N LEU A 99 2.15 23.22 -3.59
CA LEU A 99 1.32 24.38 -3.28
C LEU A 99 1.80 25.60 -4.06
N LYS A 100 0.89 26.26 -4.79
CA LYS A 100 1.15 27.57 -5.37
C LYS A 100 0.89 28.67 -4.34
N THR A 101 1.82 29.62 -4.24
CA THR A 101 1.73 30.83 -3.42
C THR A 101 2.07 32.06 -4.27
N ASP A 102 2.05 33.25 -3.65
CA ASP A 102 2.48 34.49 -4.30
C ASP A 102 4.01 34.53 -4.54
N GLU A 103 4.77 33.66 -3.87
CA GLU A 103 6.23 33.55 -3.97
C GLU A 103 6.67 32.42 -4.90
N GLY A 104 5.75 31.79 -5.62
CA GLY A 104 6.02 30.67 -6.52
C GLY A 104 5.37 29.37 -6.06
N TYR A 105 6.05 28.25 -6.27
CA TYR A 105 5.56 26.91 -5.98
C TYR A 105 6.43 26.26 -4.93
N PHE A 106 5.79 25.69 -3.91
CA PHE A 106 6.46 24.94 -2.85
C PHE A 106 6.08 23.48 -2.96
N LEU A 107 7.06 22.59 -2.84
CA LEU A 107 6.87 21.14 -2.87
C LEU A 107 7.36 20.54 -1.56
N VAL A 108 6.56 19.65 -0.99
CA VAL A 108 6.97 18.73 0.08
C VAL A 108 6.86 17.29 -0.43
N ALA A 109 7.67 16.39 0.12
CA ALA A 109 7.74 15.01 -0.33
C ALA A 109 8.06 14.04 0.82
N THR A 110 7.74 12.76 0.63
CA THR A 110 8.09 11.66 1.53
C THR A 110 9.60 11.63 1.82
N SER A 111 9.95 11.49 3.09
CA SER A 111 11.35 11.35 3.56
C SER A 111 11.64 10.01 4.22
N ASN A 112 10.62 9.16 4.38
CA ASN A 112 10.73 7.83 4.99
C ASN A 112 11.40 7.89 6.37
N ASP A 113 12.53 7.20 6.56
CA ASP A 113 13.30 7.11 7.81
C ASP A 113 14.49 8.09 7.87
N ALA A 114 14.53 9.09 6.98
CA ALA A 114 15.56 10.12 6.99
C ALA A 114 15.55 10.91 8.32
N VAL A 115 16.72 11.38 8.73
CA VAL A 115 16.88 12.17 9.98
C VAL A 115 16.22 13.55 9.88
N ASP A 116 16.19 14.12 8.68
CA ASP A 116 15.43 15.32 8.36
C ASP A 116 14.16 14.93 7.60
N ALA A 117 12.99 15.31 8.12
CA ALA A 117 11.71 14.92 7.58
C ALA A 117 11.12 15.97 6.62
N PHE A 118 10.54 15.48 5.53
CA PHE A 118 9.83 16.24 4.49
C PHE A 118 10.65 17.39 3.90
N PRO A 119 11.50 17.14 2.88
CA PRO A 119 12.22 18.21 2.20
C PRO A 119 11.25 19.22 1.59
N ILE A 120 11.58 20.50 1.72
CA ILE A 120 10.85 21.62 1.14
C ILE A 120 11.63 22.09 -0.08
N LEU A 121 11.02 22.04 -1.25
CA LEU A 121 11.57 22.59 -2.49
C LEU A 121 10.76 23.81 -2.92
N HIS A 122 11.40 24.73 -3.63
CA HIS A 122 10.78 25.92 -4.22
C HIS A 122 11.09 26.00 -5.72
N SER A 123 10.13 26.48 -6.48
CA SER A 123 10.24 26.73 -7.92
C SER A 123 9.42 27.97 -8.31
N ASP A 124 9.90 28.75 -9.26
CA ASP A 124 9.15 29.87 -9.83
C ASP A 124 8.34 29.45 -11.08
N ASP A 125 8.71 28.33 -11.71
CA ASP A 125 8.27 27.94 -13.06
C ASP A 125 7.72 26.50 -13.16
N LEU A 126 7.70 25.75 -12.05
CA LEU A 126 7.41 24.30 -11.98
C LEU A 126 8.42 23.41 -12.71
N GLU A 127 9.48 23.95 -13.28
CA GLU A 127 10.51 23.19 -14.01
C GLU A 127 11.79 23.07 -13.18
N THR A 128 12.27 24.19 -12.66
CA THR A 128 13.52 24.27 -11.90
C THR A 128 13.21 24.35 -10.42
N TRP A 129 13.71 23.38 -9.67
CA TRP A 129 13.47 23.26 -8.23
C TRP A 129 14.74 23.53 -7.44
N THR A 130 14.61 24.20 -6.30
CA THR A 130 15.72 24.44 -5.36
C THR A 130 15.30 24.03 -3.95
N HIS A 131 16.18 23.32 -3.24
CA HIS A 131 15.96 22.97 -1.84
C HIS A 131 15.92 24.20 -0.93
N ARG A 132 14.97 24.23 0.02
CA ARG A 132 14.75 25.33 0.98
C ARG A 132 14.82 24.91 2.44
N GLY A 133 14.86 23.61 2.73
CA GLY A 133 14.92 23.11 4.10
C GLY A 133 14.09 21.84 4.25
N PHE A 134 13.71 21.56 5.49
CA PHE A 134 12.89 20.41 5.88
C PHE A 134 11.79 20.91 6.81
N VAL A 135 10.63 20.25 6.80
CA VAL A 135 9.55 20.58 7.75
C VAL A 135 10.02 20.29 9.17
N PHE A 136 10.61 19.12 9.40
CA PHE A 136 11.23 18.77 10.69
C PHE A 136 12.71 18.47 10.47
N PRO A 137 13.59 19.45 10.66
CA PRO A 137 15.02 19.21 10.71
C PRO A 137 15.40 18.16 11.77
N GLU A 138 16.57 17.54 11.61
CA GLU A 138 17.10 16.59 12.59
C GLU A 138 17.04 17.13 14.03
N GLY A 139 16.34 16.41 14.91
CA GLY A 139 16.12 16.79 16.30
C GLY A 139 14.79 17.53 16.56
N GLU A 140 14.03 17.88 15.52
CA GLU A 140 12.75 18.58 15.61
C GLU A 140 11.54 17.69 15.26
N ALA A 141 11.77 16.39 15.09
CA ALA A 141 10.71 15.40 14.91
C ALA A 141 9.72 15.41 16.10
N PRO A 142 8.40 15.37 15.87
CA PRO A 142 7.42 15.42 16.96
C PRO A 142 7.53 14.25 17.93
N GLU A 143 7.38 14.50 19.23
CA GLU A 143 7.69 13.51 20.29
C GLU A 143 6.89 12.20 20.18
N TRP A 144 5.64 12.29 19.70
CA TRP A 144 4.72 11.15 19.54
C TRP A 144 5.13 10.19 18.42
N THR A 145 5.98 10.65 17.50
CA THR A 145 6.46 9.85 16.36
C THR A 145 7.62 8.94 16.76
N ALA A 146 7.71 7.80 16.08
CA ALA A 146 8.94 7.06 15.93
C ALA A 146 9.81 7.78 14.88
N HIS A 147 11.09 8.00 15.17
CA HIS A 147 11.99 8.74 14.30
C HIS A 147 13.40 8.15 14.31
N GLY A 148 14.17 8.47 13.26
CA GLY A 148 15.50 7.93 13.03
C GLY A 148 15.52 6.79 12.02
N ARG A 149 16.72 6.48 11.53
CA ARG A 149 16.92 5.47 10.48
C ARG A 149 16.35 4.13 10.90
N THR A 150 15.73 3.43 9.96
CA THR A 150 15.07 2.13 10.10
C THR A 150 13.89 2.08 11.09
N VAL A 151 13.48 3.23 11.63
CA VAL A 151 12.47 3.34 12.69
C VAL A 151 11.35 4.30 12.30
N GLY A 152 11.70 5.48 11.82
CA GLY A 152 10.73 6.49 11.39
C GLY A 152 10.12 6.16 10.04
N ASP A 153 8.89 6.59 9.84
CA ASP A 153 8.22 6.60 8.55
C ASP A 153 7.50 7.92 8.44
N TYR A 154 7.98 8.80 7.56
CA TYR A 154 7.43 10.12 7.28
C TYR A 154 6.99 10.15 5.82
N TRP A 155 5.69 9.99 5.59
CA TRP A 155 5.12 9.74 4.27
C TRP A 155 4.06 10.76 3.87
N ALA A 156 3.94 10.97 2.56
CA ALA A 156 2.89 11.73 1.87
C ALA A 156 2.48 13.01 2.60
N PRO A 157 3.41 13.95 2.83
CA PRO A 157 3.06 15.24 3.41
C PRO A 157 2.26 16.07 2.40
N GLU A 158 1.36 16.90 2.88
CA GLU A 158 0.62 17.84 2.06
C GLU A 158 0.52 19.21 2.74
N MET A 159 0.78 20.27 1.97
CA MET A 159 0.76 21.64 2.44
C MET A 159 -0.47 22.39 1.91
N ALA A 160 -1.17 23.12 2.79
CA ALA A 160 -2.27 24.00 2.44
C ALA A 160 -2.13 25.37 3.10
N LYS A 161 -2.50 26.44 2.39
CA LYS A 161 -2.63 27.78 2.98
C LYS A 161 -3.96 27.91 3.71
N CYS A 162 -3.93 28.08 5.03
CA CYS A 162 -5.09 28.13 5.91
C CYS A 162 -5.18 29.51 6.58
N GLY A 163 -5.86 30.46 5.91
CA GLY A 163 -5.88 31.84 6.38
C GLY A 163 -4.52 32.52 6.19
N ASP A 164 -3.96 33.04 7.28
CA ASP A 164 -2.66 33.73 7.29
C ASP A 164 -1.47 32.80 7.59
N GLU A 165 -1.73 31.51 7.81
CA GLU A 165 -0.71 30.49 8.08
C GLU A 165 -0.79 29.33 7.08
N TYR A 166 0.19 28.44 7.16
CA TYR A 166 0.28 27.21 6.37
C TYR A 166 0.13 26.02 7.29
N TRP A 167 -0.68 25.05 6.86
CA TRP A 167 -0.84 23.78 7.54
C TRP A 167 -0.21 22.68 6.71
N LEU A 168 0.36 21.70 7.38
CA LEU A 168 0.93 20.52 6.76
C LEU A 168 0.38 19.28 7.45
N VAL A 169 -0.39 18.49 6.72
CA VAL A 169 -0.81 17.16 7.17
C VAL A 169 0.14 16.12 6.63
N TYR A 170 0.40 15.08 7.41
CA TYR A 170 1.40 14.08 7.05
C TYR A 170 1.12 12.76 7.74
N THR A 171 1.62 11.68 7.15
CA THR A 171 1.63 10.37 7.79
C THR A 171 2.92 10.18 8.56
N ALA A 172 2.82 9.76 9.82
CA ALA A 172 3.97 9.29 10.59
C ALA A 172 3.71 8.01 11.37
N ARG A 173 4.76 7.18 11.52
CA ARG A 173 4.71 6.04 12.45
C ARG A 173 4.75 6.52 13.89
N GLN A 174 3.79 6.05 14.69
CA GLN A 174 3.80 6.21 16.14
C GLN A 174 4.78 5.24 16.79
N ARG A 175 5.21 5.53 18.03
CA ARG A 175 6.02 4.59 18.84
C ARG A 175 5.32 3.24 19.12
N SER A 176 3.98 3.21 19.02
CA SER A 176 3.17 1.99 19.08
C SER A 176 3.26 1.13 17.80
N ASN A 177 4.03 1.57 16.80
CA ASN A 177 4.16 0.99 15.47
C ASN A 177 2.93 1.15 14.55
N ALA A 178 1.89 1.88 14.98
CA ALA A 178 0.76 2.23 14.10
C ALA A 178 1.07 3.48 13.27
N LEU A 179 0.65 3.50 12.00
CA LEU A 179 0.70 4.70 11.16
C LEU A 179 -0.44 5.65 11.54
N ALA A 180 -0.14 6.92 11.72
CA ALA A 180 -1.08 7.96 12.11
C ALA A 180 -0.90 9.21 11.26
N ILE A 181 -1.89 10.09 11.30
CA ILE A 181 -1.84 11.39 10.62
C ILE A 181 -1.58 12.48 11.65
N GLY A 182 -0.56 13.29 11.40
CA GLY A 182 -0.24 14.50 12.16
C GLY A 182 -0.63 15.78 11.42
N LEU A 183 -0.53 16.90 12.13
CA LEU A 183 -0.67 18.24 11.55
C LEU A 183 0.36 19.19 12.17
N ALA A 184 1.07 19.89 11.30
CA ALA A 184 1.96 20.98 11.68
C ALA A 184 1.51 22.30 11.07
N LYS A 185 1.93 23.40 11.70
CA LYS A 185 1.61 24.76 11.27
C LYS A 185 2.87 25.60 11.12
N ALA A 186 2.84 26.56 10.20
CA ALA A 186 3.91 27.53 10.01
C ALA A 186 3.38 28.89 9.52
N PRO A 187 4.03 30.00 9.87
CA PRO A 187 3.69 31.32 9.32
C PRO A 187 4.14 31.48 7.85
N HIS A 188 4.99 30.59 7.34
CA HIS A 188 5.56 30.66 6.00
C HIS A 188 5.72 29.23 5.44
N PRO A 189 5.62 28.99 4.12
CA PRO A 189 5.73 27.64 3.55
C PRO A 189 7.08 26.96 3.82
N THR A 190 8.13 27.74 4.10
CA THR A 190 9.46 27.22 4.49
C THR A 190 9.63 27.06 6.00
N GLY A 191 8.58 27.24 6.80
CA GLY A 191 8.63 27.15 8.26
C GLY A 191 8.93 28.48 8.97
N PRO A 192 9.29 28.44 10.27
CA PRO A 192 9.45 27.22 11.07
C PRO A 192 8.11 26.50 11.23
N TRP A 193 8.14 25.17 11.11
CA TRP A 193 6.97 24.32 11.30
C TRP A 193 6.87 23.84 12.74
N THR A 194 5.66 23.75 13.26
CA THR A 194 5.40 23.26 14.62
C THR A 194 4.23 22.29 14.58
N ASP A 195 4.48 21.03 14.95
CA ASP A 195 3.44 20.01 15.13
C ASP A 195 2.51 20.38 16.29
N ILE A 196 1.23 19.98 16.19
CA ILE A 196 0.25 20.24 17.24
C ILE A 196 0.46 19.41 18.52
N GLY A 197 1.39 18.45 18.51
CA GLY A 197 1.83 17.69 19.69
C GLY A 197 1.21 16.30 19.84
N HIS A 198 0.24 15.95 18.99
CA HIS A 198 -0.44 14.65 19.00
C HIS A 198 -0.94 14.26 17.60
N PRO A 199 -1.18 12.96 17.34
CA PRO A 199 -1.79 12.53 16.08
C PRO A 199 -3.25 13.01 15.99
N LEU A 200 -3.63 13.59 14.84
CA LEU A 200 -5.02 13.92 14.51
C LEU A 200 -5.88 12.68 14.33
N VAL A 201 -5.35 11.71 13.58
CA VAL A 201 -6.02 10.42 13.38
C VAL A 201 -5.02 9.35 13.75
N SER A 202 -5.34 8.61 14.81
CA SER A 202 -4.56 7.43 15.18
C SER A 202 -4.95 6.25 14.30
N GLY A 203 -3.96 5.59 13.71
CA GLY A 203 -4.16 4.26 13.17
C GLY A 203 -4.31 3.20 14.25
N PHE A 204 -4.36 1.95 13.81
CA PHE A 204 -4.55 0.80 14.67
C PHE A 204 -3.56 -0.29 14.30
N ALA A 205 -3.04 -0.95 15.31
CA ALA A 205 -2.21 -2.13 15.16
C ALA A 205 -3.03 -3.28 14.53
N ILE A 206 -2.71 -3.69 13.30
CA ILE A 206 -3.29 -4.90 12.70
C ILE A 206 -2.23 -6.01 12.66
N ASN A 207 -2.48 -7.11 13.38
CA ASN A 207 -1.71 -8.34 13.17
C ASN A 207 -2.08 -8.90 11.78
N THR A 208 -1.13 -8.79 10.88
CA THR A 208 -1.32 -9.18 9.49
C THR A 208 -1.10 -10.68 9.26
N THR A 209 -0.67 -11.49 10.22
CA THR A 209 -0.30 -12.90 9.98
C THR A 209 -1.38 -13.92 10.37
N ASN A 210 -2.38 -13.54 11.17
CA ASN A 210 -3.42 -14.44 11.71
C ASN A 210 -2.88 -15.64 12.52
N TYR A 211 -1.62 -15.60 12.97
CA TYR A 211 -1.00 -16.52 13.92
C TYR A 211 -0.74 -15.78 15.25
N PRO A 212 -0.79 -16.46 16.42
CA PRO A 212 -0.36 -15.85 17.67
C PRO A 212 1.14 -15.54 17.58
N ASP A 213 1.48 -14.26 17.71
CA ASP A 213 2.83 -13.70 17.55
C ASP A 213 3.85 -14.29 18.55
N ASP A 214 5.12 -14.39 18.13
CA ASP A 214 6.27 -14.58 19.03
C ASP A 214 6.79 -13.21 19.51
N PRO A 215 7.12 -13.06 20.81
CA PRO A 215 7.06 -11.79 21.54
C PRO A 215 8.30 -10.89 21.44
N SER A 216 9.16 -11.02 20.41
CA SER A 216 10.39 -10.23 20.31
C SER A 216 10.43 -9.09 19.27
N GLU A 217 9.55 -9.02 18.25
CA GLU A 217 9.59 -7.94 17.23
C GLU A 217 8.23 -7.70 16.52
N PRO A 218 7.88 -6.46 16.09
CA PRO A 218 6.48 -6.10 15.79
C PRO A 218 6.05 -6.40 14.35
N LEU A 219 5.02 -7.24 14.16
CA LEU A 219 4.32 -7.40 12.87
C LEU A 219 2.93 -6.76 12.91
N LEU A 220 2.90 -5.43 12.80
CA LEU A 220 1.66 -4.66 12.74
C LEU A 220 1.71 -3.71 11.54
N SER A 221 0.88 -3.95 10.52
CA SER A 221 0.73 -3.03 9.39
C SER A 221 -0.74 -2.81 9.09
N GLY A 222 -1.21 -1.68 9.62
CA GLY A 222 -2.49 -1.07 9.38
C GLY A 222 -2.45 0.33 9.98
N GLY A 223 -3.31 1.21 9.48
CA GLY A 223 -3.36 2.56 10.01
C GLY A 223 -4.08 3.51 9.07
N VAL A 224 -3.74 4.77 9.20
CA VAL A 224 -4.28 5.85 8.38
C VAL A 224 -3.12 6.58 7.73
N ILE A 225 -3.25 6.82 6.43
CA ILE A 225 -2.19 7.38 5.60
C ILE A 225 -2.78 8.35 4.56
N ASP A 226 -1.88 8.99 3.82
CA ASP A 226 -2.17 9.76 2.60
C ASP A 226 -3.27 10.81 2.82
N SER A 227 -3.02 11.67 3.80
CA SER A 227 -3.95 12.73 4.19
C SER A 227 -3.93 13.92 3.22
N HIS A 228 -5.10 14.52 2.97
CA HIS A 228 -5.29 15.70 2.13
C HIS A 228 -6.14 16.75 2.86
N ILE A 229 -5.79 18.04 2.77
CA ILE A 229 -6.65 19.13 3.24
C ILE A 229 -7.39 19.72 2.05
N PHE A 230 -8.71 19.53 2.05
CA PHE A 230 -9.60 20.24 1.13
C PHE A 230 -10.20 21.47 1.81
N ILE A 231 -10.10 22.63 1.17
CA ILE A 231 -10.74 23.87 1.63
C ILE A 231 -11.87 24.19 0.65
N ASP A 232 -13.10 24.24 1.15
CA ASP A 232 -14.27 24.51 0.31
C ASP A 232 -14.42 26.01 -0.02
N ALA A 233 -15.43 26.34 -0.83
CA ALA A 233 -15.69 27.72 -1.23
C ALA A 233 -16.12 28.66 -0.08
N ASN A 234 -16.53 28.11 1.07
CA ASN A 234 -16.89 28.88 2.27
C ASN A 234 -15.68 29.04 3.22
N GLY A 235 -14.54 28.42 2.90
CA GLY A 235 -13.37 28.39 3.77
C GLY A 235 -13.44 27.33 4.87
N GLU A 236 -14.39 26.39 4.80
CA GLU A 236 -14.44 25.22 5.68
C GLU A 236 -13.35 24.23 5.23
N ARG A 237 -12.70 23.60 6.21
CA ARG A 237 -11.54 22.70 5.98
C ARG A 237 -11.95 21.27 6.26
N TYR A 238 -11.57 20.36 5.38
CA TYR A 238 -11.85 18.94 5.52
C TYR A 238 -10.55 18.16 5.39
N LEU A 239 -10.28 17.30 6.36
CA LEU A 239 -9.25 16.29 6.26
C LEU A 239 -9.83 15.09 5.52
N PHE A 240 -9.21 14.71 4.41
CA PHE A 240 -9.42 13.43 3.75
C PHE A 240 -8.27 12.50 4.11
N TRP A 241 -8.55 11.21 4.30
CA TRP A 241 -7.50 10.22 4.50
C TRP A 241 -7.93 8.82 4.11
N LYS A 242 -6.94 7.97 3.85
CA LYS A 242 -7.14 6.56 3.58
C LYS A 242 -6.94 5.74 4.85
N ARG A 243 -7.78 4.72 5.08
CA ARG A 243 -7.43 3.58 5.93
C ARG A 243 -6.62 2.58 5.12
N ASP A 244 -5.40 2.28 5.54
CA ASP A 244 -4.53 1.33 4.84
C ASP A 244 -4.62 -0.07 5.44
N THR A 245 -5.13 -0.99 4.62
CA THR A 245 -5.20 -2.43 4.89
C THR A 245 -4.46 -3.24 3.81
N ASN A 246 -3.61 -2.59 3.01
CA ASN A 246 -2.85 -3.23 1.92
C ASN A 246 -2.01 -4.43 2.40
N GLY A 247 -1.54 -4.38 3.65
CA GLY A 247 -0.82 -5.50 4.27
C GLY A 247 -1.69 -6.73 4.56
N VAL A 248 -3.02 -6.62 4.53
CA VAL A 248 -4.02 -7.67 4.81
C VAL A 248 -4.56 -8.28 3.52
N TRP A 249 -4.95 -7.43 2.57
CA TRP A 249 -5.52 -7.82 1.27
C TRP A 249 -4.60 -8.72 0.44
N PRO A 250 -5.08 -9.75 -0.30
CA PRO A 250 -6.32 -10.53 -0.19
C PRO A 250 -6.13 -11.84 0.58
N ARG A 251 -5.16 -11.91 1.49
CA ARG A 251 -4.80 -13.16 2.16
C ARG A 251 -5.93 -13.78 2.98
N PRO A 252 -6.84 -13.02 3.62
CA PRO A 252 -8.04 -13.60 4.23
C PRO A 252 -8.88 -14.40 3.24
N LEU A 253 -9.11 -13.87 2.03
CA LEU A 253 -9.84 -14.58 0.98
C LEU A 253 -9.08 -15.84 0.53
N ALA A 254 -7.77 -15.75 0.28
CA ALA A 254 -6.97 -16.94 -0.04
C ALA A 254 -7.03 -18.01 1.06
N GLY A 255 -7.04 -17.58 2.33
CA GLY A 255 -7.20 -18.47 3.49
C GLY A 255 -8.58 -19.13 3.56
N LEU A 256 -9.65 -18.39 3.26
CA LEU A 256 -11.00 -18.93 3.13
C LEU A 256 -11.07 -19.96 1.98
N LEU A 257 -10.56 -19.61 0.81
CA LEU A 257 -10.52 -20.50 -0.36
C LEU A 257 -9.73 -21.78 -0.11
N ARG A 258 -8.71 -21.75 0.75
CA ARG A 258 -8.01 -22.96 1.19
C ARG A 258 -8.88 -23.85 2.06
N ARG A 259 -9.71 -23.28 2.94
CA ARG A 259 -10.61 -24.04 3.84
C ARG A 259 -11.88 -24.53 3.13
N GLN A 260 -12.35 -23.76 2.15
CA GLN A 260 -13.58 -23.97 1.38
C GLN A 260 -13.28 -23.92 -0.14
N PRO A 261 -12.57 -24.91 -0.69
CA PRO A 261 -12.13 -24.89 -2.09
C PRO A 261 -13.28 -24.88 -3.12
N GLU A 262 -14.47 -25.32 -2.73
CA GLU A 262 -15.69 -25.26 -3.54
C GLU A 262 -16.12 -23.82 -3.87
N LEU A 263 -15.76 -22.85 -3.04
CA LEU A 263 -16.05 -21.43 -3.31
C LEU A 263 -15.33 -20.94 -4.56
N VAL A 264 -14.17 -21.49 -4.92
CA VAL A 264 -13.43 -21.08 -6.12
C VAL A 264 -14.31 -21.18 -7.37
N ASN A 265 -15.07 -22.27 -7.52
CA ASN A 265 -15.92 -22.49 -8.69
C ASN A 265 -17.16 -21.59 -8.68
N GLN A 266 -17.56 -21.10 -7.51
CA GLN A 266 -18.68 -20.16 -7.36
C GLN A 266 -18.24 -18.73 -7.64
N LEU A 267 -17.04 -18.33 -7.19
CA LEU A 267 -16.49 -16.99 -7.33
C LEU A 267 -16.02 -16.68 -8.75
N PHE A 268 -15.41 -17.65 -9.44
CA PHE A 268 -14.76 -17.43 -10.73
C PHE A 268 -15.36 -18.32 -11.82
N GLU A 269 -15.58 -17.76 -13.00
CA GLU A 269 -16.11 -18.50 -14.16
C GLU A 269 -14.98 -19.09 -15.01
N ASN A 270 -13.91 -18.33 -15.23
CA ASN A 270 -12.78 -18.74 -16.05
C ASN A 270 -11.86 -19.71 -15.31
N GLU A 271 -11.47 -20.80 -15.95
CA GLU A 271 -10.55 -21.79 -15.37
C GLU A 271 -9.18 -21.21 -15.01
N ALA A 272 -8.67 -20.22 -15.78
CA ALA A 272 -7.39 -19.58 -15.46
C ALA A 272 -7.44 -18.82 -14.12
N GLU A 273 -8.58 -18.17 -13.83
CA GLU A 273 -8.82 -17.45 -12.58
C GLU A 273 -9.04 -18.43 -11.43
N ARG A 274 -9.80 -19.50 -11.66
CA ARG A 274 -9.95 -20.59 -10.69
C ARG A 274 -8.60 -21.18 -10.31
N ARG A 275 -7.71 -21.43 -11.28
CA ARG A 275 -6.37 -21.94 -11.03
C ARG A 275 -5.50 -20.93 -10.28
N ALA A 276 -5.56 -19.64 -10.63
CA ALA A 276 -4.88 -18.58 -9.88
C ALA A 276 -5.35 -18.51 -8.41
N ALA A 277 -6.65 -18.64 -8.18
CA ALA A 277 -7.25 -18.65 -6.85
C ALA A 277 -6.84 -19.89 -6.04
N ARG A 278 -6.82 -21.08 -6.66
CA ARG A 278 -6.34 -22.32 -6.02
C ARG A 278 -4.85 -22.25 -5.70
N PHE A 279 -4.03 -21.66 -6.58
CA PHE A 279 -2.62 -21.42 -6.30
C PHE A 279 -2.44 -20.46 -5.12
N ALA A 280 -3.16 -19.33 -5.12
CA ALA A 280 -3.13 -18.35 -4.03
C ALA A 280 -3.52 -18.98 -2.68
N ALA A 281 -4.55 -19.84 -2.67
CA ALA A 281 -4.95 -20.61 -1.51
C ALA A 281 -3.84 -21.57 -1.01
N ALA A 282 -3.15 -22.24 -1.93
CA ALA A 282 -2.06 -23.16 -1.61
C ALA A 282 -0.80 -22.46 -1.07
N VAL A 283 -0.42 -21.30 -1.65
CA VAL A 283 0.77 -20.54 -1.22
C VAL A 283 0.51 -19.66 0.01
N GLN A 284 -0.75 -19.46 0.42
CA GLN A 284 -1.15 -18.60 1.53
C GLN A 284 -0.38 -18.83 2.85
N PRO A 285 -0.12 -20.08 3.32
CA PRO A 285 0.65 -20.29 4.54
C PRO A 285 2.08 -19.74 4.43
N TRP A 286 2.76 -19.98 3.30
CA TRP A 286 4.09 -19.43 3.05
C TRP A 286 4.05 -17.91 2.99
N ALA A 287 3.10 -17.35 2.23
CA ALA A 287 2.93 -15.91 2.10
C ALA A 287 2.75 -15.24 3.47
N GLY A 288 2.01 -15.86 4.40
CA GLY A 288 1.83 -15.37 5.77
C GLY A 288 3.13 -15.11 6.54
N SER A 289 4.20 -15.84 6.22
CA SER A 289 5.52 -15.68 6.84
C SER A 289 6.44 -14.65 6.15
N ARG A 290 6.03 -14.07 5.02
CA ARG A 290 6.86 -13.13 4.24
C ARG A 290 6.67 -11.68 4.72
N ARG A 291 7.48 -10.75 4.19
CA ARG A 291 7.32 -9.31 4.44
C ARG A 291 6.05 -8.75 3.77
N PRO A 292 5.49 -7.61 4.23
CA PRO A 292 4.24 -7.06 3.71
C PRO A 292 4.17 -6.93 2.17
N MET A 293 5.23 -6.43 1.54
CA MET A 293 5.22 -6.26 0.08
C MET A 293 5.25 -7.60 -0.68
N GLU A 294 5.99 -8.59 -0.18
CA GLU A 294 6.00 -9.93 -0.77
C GLU A 294 4.67 -10.66 -0.59
N ARG A 295 3.97 -10.42 0.53
CA ARG A 295 2.60 -10.90 0.74
C ARG A 295 1.65 -10.41 -0.35
N PHE A 296 1.75 -9.13 -0.69
CA PHE A 296 0.97 -8.51 -1.75
C PHE A 296 1.31 -9.13 -3.11
N PHE A 297 2.59 -9.19 -3.46
CA PHE A 297 3.04 -9.76 -4.74
C PHE A 297 2.62 -11.22 -4.92
N LEU A 298 2.73 -12.07 -3.88
CA LEU A 298 2.31 -13.48 -3.94
C LEU A 298 0.81 -13.68 -4.20
N MET A 299 0.00 -12.64 -3.99
CA MET A 299 -1.44 -12.68 -4.17
C MET A 299 -1.92 -11.96 -5.44
N GLN A 300 -1.00 -11.34 -6.19
CA GLN A 300 -1.34 -10.46 -7.31
C GLN A 300 -2.32 -11.08 -8.32
N PRO A 301 -2.16 -12.35 -8.80
CA PRO A 301 -3.13 -12.93 -9.72
C PRO A 301 -4.53 -13.15 -9.12
N LEU A 302 -4.62 -13.41 -7.80
CA LEU A 302 -5.91 -13.49 -7.10
C LEU A 302 -6.54 -12.11 -6.97
N ILE A 303 -5.76 -11.07 -6.66
CA ILE A 303 -6.25 -9.69 -6.62
C ILE A 303 -6.89 -9.33 -7.96
N GLU A 304 -6.17 -9.53 -9.06
CA GLU A 304 -6.69 -9.23 -10.40
C GLU A 304 -7.94 -10.04 -10.73
N ALA A 305 -7.96 -11.34 -10.42
CA ALA A 305 -9.14 -12.17 -10.65
C ALA A 305 -10.35 -11.68 -9.84
N VAL A 306 -10.16 -11.23 -8.59
CA VAL A 306 -11.25 -10.68 -7.77
C VAL A 306 -11.76 -9.36 -8.32
N LEU A 307 -10.86 -8.47 -8.76
CA LEU A 307 -11.25 -7.17 -9.33
C LEU A 307 -12.08 -7.35 -10.60
N ASP A 308 -11.68 -8.25 -11.49
CA ASP A 308 -12.43 -8.56 -12.72
C ASP A 308 -13.81 -9.19 -12.43
N ASN A 309 -13.99 -9.82 -11.27
CA ASN A 309 -15.21 -10.54 -10.87
C ASN A 309 -15.91 -9.92 -9.64
N TRP A 310 -15.67 -8.62 -9.37
CA TRP A 310 -15.98 -8.02 -8.06
C TRP A 310 -17.44 -8.15 -7.60
N GLU A 311 -18.40 -7.92 -8.50
CA GLU A 311 -19.83 -8.03 -8.16
C GLU A 311 -20.24 -9.45 -7.79
N ARG A 312 -19.72 -10.44 -8.52
CA ARG A 312 -19.95 -11.86 -8.27
C ARG A 312 -19.32 -12.29 -6.96
N VAL A 313 -18.07 -11.89 -6.73
CA VAL A 313 -17.34 -12.17 -5.48
C VAL A 313 -18.11 -11.60 -4.28
N ARG A 314 -18.58 -10.36 -4.35
CA ARG A 314 -19.43 -9.75 -3.31
C ARG A 314 -20.77 -10.45 -3.11
N THR A 315 -21.38 -10.97 -4.17
CA THR A 315 -22.67 -11.65 -4.03
C THR A 315 -22.48 -12.98 -3.30
N ILE A 316 -21.49 -13.78 -3.71
CA ILE A 316 -21.24 -15.11 -3.13
C ILE A 316 -20.70 -15.01 -1.70
N LEU A 317 -19.81 -14.05 -1.42
CA LEU A 317 -19.26 -13.90 -0.08
C LEU A 317 -20.29 -13.38 0.93
N ALA A 318 -21.39 -12.74 0.53
CA ALA A 318 -22.39 -12.20 1.45
C ALA A 318 -22.99 -13.25 2.42
N ASP A 319 -23.00 -14.52 2.02
CA ASP A 319 -23.52 -15.63 2.82
C ASP A 319 -22.44 -16.32 3.69
N VAL A 320 -21.19 -15.85 3.65
CA VAL A 320 -20.07 -16.43 4.41
C VAL A 320 -19.95 -15.75 5.78
N PRO A 321 -19.87 -16.48 6.91
CA PRO A 321 -19.78 -15.86 8.24
C PRO A 321 -18.61 -14.89 8.45
N GLU A 322 -17.53 -15.07 7.69
CA GLU A 322 -16.28 -14.29 7.78
C GLU A 322 -16.24 -13.12 6.77
N ALA A 323 -17.34 -12.89 6.04
CA ALA A 323 -17.40 -11.97 4.90
C ALA A 323 -17.09 -10.53 5.26
N ASP A 324 -17.60 -10.02 6.38
CA ASP A 324 -17.39 -8.63 6.80
C ASP A 324 -15.89 -8.29 6.95
N PHE A 325 -15.13 -9.18 7.57
CA PHE A 325 -13.68 -9.00 7.71
C PHE A 325 -12.96 -9.10 6.36
N ILE A 326 -13.37 -10.05 5.51
CA ILE A 326 -12.79 -10.19 4.18
C ILE A 326 -13.09 -8.93 3.38
N TYR A 327 -14.33 -8.43 3.35
CA TYR A 327 -14.73 -7.20 2.68
C TYR A 327 -13.96 -5.98 3.16
N ASP A 328 -13.86 -5.78 4.48
CA ASP A 328 -13.07 -4.69 5.04
C ASP A 328 -11.63 -4.76 4.52
N ALA A 329 -11.03 -5.95 4.53
CA ALA A 329 -9.70 -6.20 3.99
C ALA A 329 -9.59 -6.05 2.46
N MET A 330 -10.69 -6.18 1.68
CA MET A 330 -10.70 -5.96 0.22
C MET A 330 -11.00 -4.52 -0.16
N SER A 331 -11.35 -3.69 0.80
CA SER A 331 -11.74 -2.31 0.60
C SER A 331 -10.67 -1.37 1.12
N THR A 332 -10.59 -0.19 0.51
CA THR A 332 -9.75 0.90 0.98
C THR A 332 -10.64 2.10 1.20
N PRO A 333 -11.27 2.22 2.39
CA PRO A 333 -12.18 3.33 2.64
C PRO A 333 -11.39 4.64 2.72
N ILE A 334 -11.92 5.65 2.02
CA ILE A 334 -11.49 7.04 2.15
C ILE A 334 -12.47 7.73 3.09
N HIS A 335 -11.93 8.33 4.13
CA HIS A 335 -12.69 9.07 5.12
C HIS A 335 -12.54 10.57 4.89
N ALA A 336 -13.53 11.34 5.35
CA ALA A 336 -13.49 12.78 5.35
C ALA A 336 -14.10 13.30 6.65
N GLN A 337 -13.45 14.24 7.31
CA GLN A 337 -13.97 14.90 8.50
C GLN A 337 -13.53 16.36 8.54
N ARG A 338 -14.36 17.22 9.13
CA ARG A 338 -14.09 18.66 9.17
C ARG A 338 -13.01 18.99 10.22
N LEU A 339 -12.13 19.93 9.88
CA LEU A 339 -11.16 20.54 10.78
C LEU A 339 -11.69 21.88 11.32
N ASP A 340 -11.53 22.12 12.63
CA ASP A 340 -11.80 23.42 13.24
C ASP A 340 -10.70 24.45 12.93
N ALA A 341 -10.80 25.66 13.48
CA ALA A 341 -9.80 26.71 13.30
C ALA A 341 -8.42 26.40 13.93
N ASN A 342 -8.37 25.47 14.89
CA ASN A 342 -7.13 25.02 15.52
C ASN A 342 -6.51 23.83 14.77
N GLY A 343 -7.18 23.28 13.77
CA GLY A 343 -6.73 22.11 13.02
C GLY A 343 -7.11 20.80 13.69
N GLU A 344 -8.06 20.80 14.61
CA GLU A 344 -8.59 19.60 15.27
C GLU A 344 -9.83 19.08 14.52
N LEU A 345 -10.08 17.78 14.61
CA LEU A 345 -11.25 17.14 13.99
C LEU A 345 -12.55 17.46 14.77
N THR A 346 -13.64 17.74 14.04
CA THR A 346 -14.96 18.11 14.61
C THR A 346 -16.10 17.21 14.21
#